data_AF-A0A2V9L195-F1
#
_entry.id   AF-A0A2V9L195-F1
#
_cell.length_a   1.000
_cell.length_b   1.000
_cell.length_c   1.000
_cell.angle_alpha   90.00
_cell.angle_beta   90.00
_cell.angle_gamma   90.00
#
_symmetry.space_group_name_H-M   'P 1'
#
loop_
_entity.id
_entity.type
_entity.pdbx_description
1 polymer ?
#
loop_
_entity_poly.entity_id
_entity_poly.type
_entity_poly.pdbx_seq_one_letter_code
_entity_poly.pdbx_strand_id
1 'polypeptide(L)'
;MSDANHERAQRLISASRVEGISPRDQAWLDAHVEACGRCAALARSTERALGSLRSLSVPIDASLVNRTRLKVYLRAQELHEEQHRTWALWISCALSWILGVASAPFVWRAFAWLGEQAGLPSLVWQIGFVMWWALPAGVAAAVVAWHKSRAVDEEASSATLPRSNS
;
A
#
# COMPACT_ATOMS: atom_id res chain seq x y z
N MET A 1 37.96 7.86 23.44
CA MET A 1 37.40 7.73 22.08
C MET A 1 38.39 6.95 21.23
N SER A 2 37.93 5.94 20.48
CA SER A 2 38.76 5.08 19.63
C SER A 2 38.73 5.53 18.17
N ASP A 3 39.78 5.19 17.40
CA ASP A 3 39.83 5.49 15.96
C ASP A 3 38.68 4.84 15.18
N ALA A 4 38.23 3.65 15.58
CA ALA A 4 37.06 2.99 15.01
C ALA A 4 35.77 3.83 15.14
N ASN A 5 35.60 4.55 16.25
CA ASN A 5 34.44 5.43 16.43
C ASN A 5 34.54 6.68 15.54
N HIS A 6 35.74 7.19 15.31
CA HIS A 6 35.95 8.30 14.38
C HIS A 6 35.70 7.90 12.94
N GLU A 7 36.16 6.73 12.52
CA GLU A 7 35.92 6.21 11.17
C GLU A 7 34.41 5.98 10.94
N ARG A 8 33.72 5.41 11.93
CA ARG A 8 32.25 5.27 11.88
C ARG A 8 31.55 6.63 11.75
N ALA A 9 31.96 7.63 12.55
CA ALA A 9 31.37 8.96 12.49
C ALA A 9 31.58 9.63 11.12
N GLN A 10 32.76 9.49 10.53
CA GLN A 10 33.04 10.01 9.17
C GLN A 10 32.12 9.38 8.12
N ARG A 11 31.96 8.05 8.15
CA ARG A 11 31.06 7.33 7.24
C ARG A 11 29.60 7.78 7.40
N LEU A 12 29.13 7.96 8.63
CA LEU A 12 27.77 8.44 8.90
C LEU A 12 27.57 9.90 8.48
N ILE A 13 28.57 10.77 8.63
CA ILE A 13 28.52 12.16 8.14
C ILE A 13 28.33 12.17 6.62
N SER A 14 29.06 11.33 5.86
CA SER A 14 28.86 11.22 4.41
C SER A 14 27.53 10.58 4.03
N ALA A 15 27.14 9.48 4.69
CA ALA A 15 25.92 8.72 4.36
C ALA A 15 24.63 9.51 4.63
N SER A 16 24.61 10.32 5.69
CA SER A 16 23.45 11.16 6.06
C SER A 16 23.02 12.13 4.95
N ARG A 17 23.91 12.44 4.00
CA ARG A 17 23.68 13.45 2.96
C ARG A 17 23.25 12.87 1.61
N VAL A 18 23.50 11.59 1.35
CA VAL A 18 23.17 10.95 0.05
C VAL A 18 21.97 10.01 0.17
N GLU A 19 21.90 9.22 1.24
CA GLU A 19 20.94 8.12 1.36
C GLU A 19 19.95 8.33 2.53
N GLY A 20 20.26 9.25 3.44
CA GLY A 20 19.60 9.35 4.75
C GLY A 20 20.07 8.22 5.67
N ILE A 21 20.18 8.51 6.97
CA ILE A 21 20.61 7.52 7.98
C ILE A 21 19.45 7.17 8.91
N SER A 22 19.52 5.99 9.54
CA SER A 22 18.54 5.57 10.52
C SER A 22 18.47 6.56 11.70
N PRO A 23 17.30 6.74 12.36
CA PRO A 23 17.18 7.63 13.52
C PRO A 23 18.13 7.25 14.66
N ARG A 24 18.44 5.96 14.80
CA ARG A 24 19.36 5.43 15.80
C ARG A 24 20.80 5.85 15.52
N ASP A 25 21.23 5.78 14.27
CA ASP A 25 22.58 6.20 13.88
C ASP A 25 22.73 7.72 13.91
N GLN A 26 21.65 8.45 13.66
CA GLN A 26 21.62 9.91 13.80
C GLN A 26 21.82 10.33 15.26
N ALA A 27 21.05 9.77 16.20
CA ALA A 27 21.21 10.06 17.62
C ALA A 27 22.62 9.69 18.16
N TRP A 28 23.20 8.58 17.69
CA TRP A 28 24.58 8.21 18.03
C TRP A 28 25.59 9.20 17.45
N LEU A 29 25.41 9.63 16.21
CA LEU A 29 26.30 10.58 15.55
C LEU A 29 26.27 11.95 16.25
N ASP A 30 25.09 12.43 16.59
CA ASP A 30 24.91 13.72 17.28
C ASP A 30 25.63 13.70 18.63
N ALA A 31 25.42 12.66 19.44
CA ALA A 31 26.13 12.48 20.72
C ALA A 31 27.65 12.38 20.54
N HIS A 32 28.12 11.71 19.48
CA HIS A 32 29.55 11.60 19.18
C HIS A 32 30.17 12.93 18.76
N VAL A 33 29.44 13.73 17.97
CA VAL A 33 29.89 15.03 17.47
C VAL A 33 29.95 16.06 18.60
N GLU A 34 29.01 16.05 19.53
CA GLU A 34 29.05 16.89 20.73
C GLU A 34 30.29 16.58 21.60
N ALA A 35 30.63 15.29 21.74
CA ALA A 35 31.78 14.86 22.51
C ALA A 35 33.13 15.02 21.77
N CYS A 36 33.13 15.19 20.44
CA CYS A 36 34.34 15.19 19.61
C CYS A 36 34.50 16.42 18.73
N GLY A 37 35.43 17.31 19.09
CA GLY A 37 35.74 18.51 18.31
C GLY A 37 36.21 18.24 16.86
N ARG A 38 36.91 17.11 16.60
CA ARG A 38 37.39 16.74 15.26
C ARG A 38 36.22 16.38 14.33
N CYS A 39 35.31 15.52 14.79
CA CYS A 39 34.12 15.15 14.04
C CYS A 39 33.16 16.33 13.88
N ALA A 40 33.05 17.21 14.90
CA ALA A 40 32.28 18.45 14.81
C ALA A 40 32.85 19.45 13.78
N ALA A 41 34.17 19.54 13.65
CA ALA A 41 34.79 20.37 12.63
C ALA A 41 34.47 19.85 11.22
N LEU A 42 34.56 18.53 11.02
CA LEU A 42 34.25 17.87 9.75
C LEU A 42 32.77 17.99 9.35
N ALA A 43 31.85 17.79 10.29
CA ALA A 43 30.41 17.95 10.04
C ALA A 43 30.10 19.39 9.58
N ARG A 44 30.65 20.40 10.27
CA ARG A 44 30.46 21.81 9.95
C ARG A 44 31.09 22.22 8.62
N SER A 45 32.26 21.70 8.26
CA SER A 45 32.89 22.02 6.96
C SER A 45 32.08 21.44 5.80
N THR A 46 31.57 20.22 5.97
CA THR A 46 30.72 19.55 4.99
C THR A 46 29.41 20.30 4.79
N GLU A 47 28.76 20.74 5.87
CA GLU A 47 27.53 21.53 5.80
C GLU A 47 27.73 22.89 5.13
N ARG A 48 28.85 23.57 5.40
CA ARG A 48 29.19 24.83 4.72
C ARG A 48 29.44 24.62 3.22
N ALA A 49 30.15 23.55 2.85
CA ALA A 49 30.38 23.21 1.45
C ALA A 49 29.04 22.93 0.74
N LEU A 50 28.17 22.12 1.33
CA LEU A 50 26.83 21.84 0.78
C LEU A 50 25.96 23.10 0.71
N GLY A 51 26.02 23.99 1.71
CA GLY A 51 25.34 25.28 1.70
C GLY A 51 25.75 26.14 0.51
N SER A 52 27.06 26.24 0.24
CA SER A 52 27.57 26.96 -0.92
C SER A 52 27.14 26.33 -2.26
N LEU A 53 27.17 25.00 -2.35
CA LEU A 53 26.69 24.28 -3.53
C LEU A 53 25.19 24.47 -3.74
N ARG A 54 24.40 24.50 -2.66
CA ARG A 54 22.94 24.75 -2.73
C ARG A 54 22.63 26.18 -3.15
N SER A 55 23.43 27.17 -2.77
CA SER A 55 23.29 28.55 -3.26
C SER A 55 23.70 28.72 -4.74
N LEU A 56 24.55 27.82 -5.27
CA LEU A 56 24.95 27.79 -6.68
C LEU A 56 24.06 26.88 -7.53
N SER A 57 23.35 25.93 -6.90
CA SER A 57 22.40 25.05 -7.57
C SER A 57 21.26 25.92 -8.10
N VAL A 58 21.29 26.07 -9.42
CA VAL A 58 20.38 26.83 -10.30
C VAL A 58 18.98 26.92 -9.69
N PRO A 59 18.36 28.12 -9.63
CA PRO A 59 16.98 28.25 -9.21
C PRO A 59 16.13 27.41 -10.16
N ILE A 60 15.71 26.23 -9.71
CA ILE A 60 14.67 25.49 -10.42
C ILE A 60 13.43 26.36 -10.29
N ASP A 61 13.09 26.97 -11.41
CA ASP A 61 11.99 27.91 -11.57
C ASP A 61 10.77 27.33 -10.87
N ALA A 62 10.30 28.00 -9.81
CA ALA A 62 9.16 27.53 -9.03
C ALA A 62 7.91 27.31 -9.91
N SER A 63 7.87 27.97 -11.08
CA SER A 63 6.87 27.77 -12.12
C SER A 63 6.89 26.37 -12.73
N LEU A 64 8.05 25.72 -12.84
CA LEU A 64 8.20 24.38 -13.42
C LEU A 64 7.76 23.30 -12.43
N VAL A 65 8.09 23.47 -11.15
CA VAL A 65 7.63 22.61 -10.05
C VAL A 65 6.11 22.72 -9.88
N ASN A 66 5.55 23.93 -10.00
CA ASN A 66 4.11 24.12 -9.90
C ASN A 66 3.37 23.44 -11.06
N ARG A 67 3.91 23.50 -12.29
CA ARG A 67 3.34 22.81 -13.46
C ARG A 67 3.40 21.28 -13.35
N THR A 68 4.44 20.72 -12.73
CA THR A 68 4.51 19.27 -12.48
C THR A 68 3.58 18.84 -11.34
N ARG A 69 3.53 19.61 -10.25
CA ARG A 69 2.60 19.36 -9.14
C ARG A 69 1.14 19.39 -9.58
N LEU A 70 0.77 20.31 -10.47
CA LEU A 70 -0.59 20.39 -11.00
C LEU A 70 -0.97 19.11 -11.78
N LYS A 71 -0.07 18.59 -12.61
CA LYS A 71 -0.31 17.34 -13.34
C LYS A 71 -0.43 16.13 -12.41
N VAL A 72 0.41 16.06 -11.36
CA VAL A 72 0.33 14.98 -10.36
C VAL A 72 -0.96 15.08 -9.55
N TYR A 73 -1.35 16.29 -9.16
CA TYR A 73 -2.59 16.52 -8.42
C TYR A 73 -3.82 16.13 -9.25
N LEU A 74 -3.88 16.54 -10.52
CA LEU A 74 -4.95 16.14 -11.44
C LEU A 74 -4.98 14.61 -11.64
N ARG A 75 -3.82 13.97 -11.76
CA ARG A 75 -3.74 12.51 -11.92
C ARG A 75 -4.13 11.74 -10.65
N ALA A 76 -3.81 12.28 -9.47
CA ALA A 76 -4.24 11.74 -8.20
C ALA A 76 -5.76 11.85 -8.01
N GLN A 77 -6.36 12.91 -8.56
CA GLN A 77 -7.81 13.13 -8.51
C GLN A 77 -8.56 12.18 -9.44
N GLU A 78 -8.07 11.93 -10.65
CA GLU A 78 -8.61 10.93 -11.59
C GLU A 78 -8.60 9.51 -11.00
N LEU A 79 -7.51 9.13 -10.32
CA LEU A 79 -7.41 7.82 -9.65
C LEU A 79 -8.42 7.68 -8.50
N HIS A 80 -8.86 8.78 -7.89
CA HIS A 80 -9.82 8.75 -6.80
C HIS A 80 -11.27 8.60 -7.28
N GLU A 81 -11.60 9.14 -8.47
CA GLU A 81 -12.92 9.02 -9.06
C GLU A 81 -13.21 7.61 -9.58
N GLU A 82 -12.23 6.91 -10.16
CA GLU A 82 -12.42 5.52 -10.60
C GLU A 82 -12.64 4.56 -9.42
N GLN A 83 -11.96 4.83 -8.29
CA GLN A 83 -12.07 4.02 -7.07
C GLN A 83 -13.49 4.01 -6.50
N HIS A 84 -14.22 5.12 -6.62
CA HIS A 84 -15.59 5.25 -6.14
C HIS A 84 -16.59 4.37 -6.93
N ARG A 85 -16.44 4.28 -8.25
CA ARG A 85 -17.33 3.45 -9.08
C ARG A 85 -17.12 1.96 -8.83
N THR A 86 -15.86 1.54 -8.66
CA THR A 86 -15.54 0.16 -8.28
C THR A 86 -15.98 -0.18 -6.87
N TRP A 87 -15.89 0.77 -5.93
CA TRP A 87 -16.32 0.56 -4.55
C TRP A 87 -17.83 0.39 -4.43
N ALA A 88 -18.62 1.16 -5.18
CA ALA A 88 -20.08 0.99 -5.22
C ALA A 88 -20.50 -0.39 -5.75
N LEU A 89 -19.83 -0.90 -6.80
CA LEU A 89 -20.04 -2.26 -7.32
C LEU A 89 -19.61 -3.34 -6.31
N TRP A 90 -18.53 -3.08 -5.57
CA TRP A 90 -18.07 -3.98 -4.52
C TRP A 90 -19.05 -4.02 -3.33
N ILE A 91 -19.60 -2.87 -2.94
CA ILE A 91 -20.58 -2.76 -1.86
C ILE A 91 -21.86 -3.48 -2.27
N SER A 92 -22.38 -3.29 -3.49
CA SER A 92 -23.61 -3.97 -3.91
C SER A 92 -23.42 -5.49 -4.00
N CYS A 93 -22.27 -5.95 -4.47
CA CYS A 93 -21.90 -7.36 -4.49
C CYS A 93 -21.78 -7.94 -3.07
N ALA A 94 -21.04 -7.27 -2.18
CA ALA A 94 -20.89 -7.67 -0.79
C ALA A 94 -22.23 -7.65 -0.04
N LEU A 95 -23.07 -6.63 -0.30
CA LEU A 95 -24.38 -6.51 0.32
C LEU A 95 -25.32 -7.61 -0.16
N SER A 96 -25.34 -7.93 -1.46
CA SER A 96 -26.10 -9.06 -2.00
C SER A 96 -25.65 -10.39 -1.40
N TRP A 97 -24.34 -10.57 -1.22
CA TRP A 97 -23.78 -11.76 -0.59
C TRP A 97 -24.13 -11.86 0.90
N ILE A 98 -23.97 -10.76 1.66
CA ILE A 98 -24.32 -10.68 3.08
C ILE A 98 -25.82 -10.91 3.27
N LEU A 99 -26.67 -10.36 2.40
CA LEU A 99 -28.13 -10.59 2.48
C LEU A 99 -28.46 -12.07 2.22
N GLY A 100 -27.75 -12.71 1.27
CA GLY A 100 -27.85 -14.15 1.03
C GLY A 100 -27.42 -14.98 2.23
N VAL A 101 -26.27 -14.68 2.84
CA VAL A 101 -25.76 -15.39 4.02
C VAL A 101 -26.60 -15.12 5.28
N ALA A 102 -27.06 -13.89 5.48
CA ALA A 102 -27.87 -13.46 6.62
C ALA A 102 -29.32 -13.95 6.53
N SER A 103 -29.80 -14.33 5.34
CA SER A 103 -31.11 -14.99 5.20
C SER A 103 -31.15 -16.36 5.88
N ALA A 104 -30.01 -17.06 6.00
CA ALA A 104 -29.92 -18.40 6.56
C ALA A 104 -30.40 -18.50 8.04
N PRO A 105 -29.94 -17.66 8.98
CA PRO A 105 -30.46 -17.69 10.36
C PRO A 105 -31.93 -17.24 10.46
N PHE A 106 -32.40 -16.40 9.54
CA PHE A 106 -33.79 -15.93 9.53
C PHE A 106 -34.76 -17.04 9.13
N VAL A 107 -34.40 -17.79 8.09
CA VAL A 107 -35.14 -18.98 7.64
C VAL A 107 -35.05 -20.09 8.70
N TRP A 108 -33.88 -20.27 9.34
CA TRP A 108 -33.72 -21.18 10.48
C TRP A 108 -34.67 -20.89 11.65
N ARG A 109 -34.86 -19.61 12.00
CA ARG A 109 -35.76 -19.19 13.08
C ARG A 109 -37.22 -19.48 12.75
N ALA A 110 -37.64 -19.21 11.51
CA ALA A 110 -38.99 -19.51 11.03
C ALA A 110 -39.26 -21.02 10.92
N PHE A 111 -38.25 -21.81 10.54
CA PHE A 111 -38.38 -23.26 10.39
C PHE A 111 -38.20 -24.05 11.68
N ALA A 112 -37.42 -23.57 12.66
CA ALA A 112 -37.38 -24.19 13.98
C ALA A 112 -38.77 -24.14 14.65
N TRP A 113 -39.49 -23.03 14.44
CA TRP A 113 -40.87 -22.87 14.88
C TRP A 113 -41.85 -23.81 14.15
N LEU A 114 -41.64 -24.06 12.85
CA LEU A 114 -42.40 -25.05 12.07
C LEU A 114 -42.00 -26.51 12.38
N GLY A 115 -40.75 -26.75 12.73
CA GLY A 115 -40.17 -28.06 13.02
C GLY A 115 -40.66 -28.65 14.35
N GLU A 116 -40.86 -27.79 15.36
CA GLU A 116 -41.58 -28.18 16.59
C GLU A 116 -43.00 -28.70 16.29
N GLN A 117 -43.64 -28.26 15.20
CA GLN A 117 -44.95 -28.79 14.78
C GLN A 117 -44.88 -30.04 13.89
N ALA A 118 -43.81 -30.26 13.11
CA ALA A 118 -43.83 -31.21 11.99
C ALA A 118 -42.94 -32.46 12.12
N GLY A 119 -42.04 -32.55 13.11
CA GLY A 119 -41.33 -33.81 13.43
C GLY A 119 -40.46 -34.41 12.31
N LEU A 120 -39.90 -33.60 11.40
CA LEU A 120 -39.09 -34.05 10.26
C LEU A 120 -37.58 -34.12 10.60
N PRO A 121 -36.83 -35.12 10.08
CA PRO A 121 -35.46 -35.40 10.48
C PRO A 121 -34.44 -34.42 9.85
N SER A 122 -33.49 -33.98 10.68
CA SER A 122 -32.49 -32.92 10.42
C SER A 122 -31.43 -33.24 9.35
N LEU A 123 -31.33 -34.49 8.90
CA LEU A 123 -30.18 -34.98 8.12
C LEU A 123 -30.24 -34.62 6.63
N VAL A 124 -31.42 -34.68 6.00
CA VAL A 124 -31.63 -34.30 4.59
C VAL A 124 -31.30 -32.81 4.38
N TRP A 125 -31.51 -32.00 5.41
CA TRP A 125 -31.31 -30.57 5.37
C TRP A 125 -29.85 -30.14 5.57
N GLN A 126 -29.04 -30.94 6.28
CA GLN A 126 -27.59 -30.74 6.42
C GLN A 126 -26.86 -30.86 5.08
N ILE A 127 -27.27 -31.83 4.26
CA ILE A 127 -26.73 -32.04 2.92
C ILE A 127 -27.15 -30.92 1.98
N GLY A 128 -28.41 -30.46 2.09
CA GLY A 128 -28.91 -29.28 1.37
C GLY A 128 -28.11 -28.02 1.71
N PHE A 129 -27.75 -27.83 2.97
CA PHE A 129 -26.95 -26.70 3.45
C PHE A 129 -25.54 -26.71 2.85
N VAL A 130 -24.85 -27.86 2.88
CA VAL A 130 -23.51 -28.01 2.32
C VAL A 130 -23.51 -27.80 0.80
N MET A 131 -24.51 -28.35 0.11
CA MET A 131 -24.62 -28.20 -1.36
C MET A 131 -24.98 -26.77 -1.77
N TRP A 132 -25.82 -26.09 -0.97
CA TRP A 132 -26.12 -24.67 -1.16
C TRP A 132 -24.92 -23.76 -0.84
N TRP A 133 -24.08 -24.13 0.13
CA TRP A 133 -22.87 -23.38 0.50
C TRP A 133 -21.71 -23.55 -0.49
N ALA A 134 -21.72 -24.58 -1.33
CA ALA A 134 -20.75 -24.76 -2.39
C ALA A 134 -20.90 -23.71 -3.52
N LEU A 135 -22.11 -23.21 -3.76
CA LEU A 135 -22.40 -22.18 -4.77
C LEU A 135 -21.66 -20.84 -4.51
N PRO A 136 -21.74 -20.22 -3.32
CA PRO A 136 -21.00 -18.98 -3.04
C PRO A 136 -19.48 -19.18 -3.04
N ALA A 137 -18.98 -20.36 -2.64
CA ALA A 137 -17.57 -20.68 -2.76
C ALA A 137 -17.12 -20.74 -4.24
N GLY A 138 -17.96 -21.30 -5.12
CA GLY A 138 -17.76 -21.29 -6.56
C GLY A 138 -17.73 -19.87 -7.16
N VAL A 139 -18.65 -19.00 -6.72
CA VAL A 139 -18.67 -17.59 -7.14
C VAL A 139 -17.42 -16.84 -6.67
N ALA A 140 -16.99 -17.04 -5.43
CA ALA A 140 -15.77 -16.42 -4.91
C ALA A 140 -14.54 -16.87 -5.71
N ALA A 141 -14.43 -18.17 -6.01
CA ALA A 141 -13.37 -18.70 -6.85
C ALA A 141 -13.39 -18.11 -8.27
N ALA A 142 -14.58 -17.96 -8.87
CA ALA A 142 -14.73 -17.35 -10.19
C ALA A 142 -14.31 -15.87 -10.21
N VAL A 143 -14.68 -15.09 -9.18
CA VAL A 143 -14.28 -13.69 -9.04
C VAL A 143 -12.76 -13.57 -8.88
N VAL A 144 -12.15 -14.41 -8.04
CA VAL A 144 -10.69 -14.43 -7.85
C VAL A 144 -9.98 -14.82 -9.16
N ALA A 145 -10.49 -15.82 -9.88
CA ALA A 145 -9.95 -16.22 -11.17
C ALA A 145 -10.04 -15.07 -12.20
N TRP A 146 -11.15 -14.34 -12.23
CA TRP A 146 -11.36 -13.22 -13.15
C TRP A 146 -10.46 -12.01 -12.84
N HIS A 147 -10.19 -11.76 -11.56
CA HIS A 147 -9.24 -10.73 -11.15
C HIS A 147 -7.79 -11.10 -11.53
N LYS A 148 -7.43 -12.39 -11.38
CA LYS A 148 -6.11 -12.88 -11.76
C LYS A 148 -5.88 -12.81 -13.27
N SER A 149 -6.88 -13.16 -14.09
CA SER A 149 -6.75 -13.07 -15.55
C SER A 149 -6.54 -11.63 -16.02
N ARG A 150 -7.22 -10.64 -15.39
CA ARG A 150 -7.02 -9.23 -15.73
C ARG A 150 -5.62 -8.72 -15.44
N ALA A 151 -5.03 -9.12 -14.31
CA ALA A 151 -3.64 -8.77 -13.98
C ALA A 151 -2.64 -9.35 -14.99
N VAL A 152 -2.89 -10.58 -15.45
CA VAL A 152 -2.06 -11.25 -16.47
C VAL A 152 -2.21 -10.58 -17.85
N ASP A 153 -3.43 -10.16 -18.21
CA ASP A 153 -3.69 -9.45 -19.46
C ASP A 153 -3.04 -8.05 -19.48
N GLU A 154 -2.99 -7.35 -18.33
CA GLU A 154 -2.27 -6.07 -18.18
C GLU A 154 -0.75 -6.25 -18.30
N GLU A 155 -0.18 -7.29 -17.70
CA GLU A 155 1.25 -7.63 -17.89
C GLU A 155 1.56 -7.97 -19.36
N ALA A 156 0.72 -8.78 -20.01
CA ALA A 156 0.89 -9.13 -21.42
C ALA A 156 0.75 -7.91 -22.35
N SER A 157 -0.18 -7.00 -22.06
CA SER A 157 -0.34 -5.74 -22.80
C SER A 157 0.85 -4.79 -22.61
N SER A 158 1.39 -4.71 -21.38
CA SER A 158 2.59 -3.92 -21.08
C SER A 158 3.87 -4.46 -21.74
N ALA A 159 3.95 -5.78 -21.93
CA ALA A 159 5.06 -6.44 -22.62
C ALA A 159 4.98 -6.31 -24.16
N THR A 160 3.80 -5.98 -24.70
CA THR A 160 3.55 -5.92 -26.16
C THR A 160 3.61 -4.49 -26.71
N LEU A 161 3.74 -3.45 -25.88
CA LEU A 161 4.00 -2.09 -26.37
C LEU A 161 5.45 -1.96 -26.83
N PRO A 162 5.75 -1.89 -28.14
CA PRO A 162 7.09 -1.53 -28.57
C PRO A 162 7.37 -0.12 -28.04
N ARG A 163 8.49 -0.02 -27.32
CA ARG A 163 9.10 1.23 -26.88
C ARG A 163 9.35 2.10 -28.11
N SER A 164 8.35 2.87 -28.52
CA SER A 164 8.43 3.87 -29.57
C SER A 164 9.32 5.00 -29.07
N ASN A 165 10.61 4.83 -29.34
CA ASN A 165 11.63 5.85 -29.25
C ASN A 165 11.42 6.85 -30.39
N SER A 166 10.95 8.05 -30.05
CA SER A 166 11.14 9.28 -30.82
C SER A 166 10.74 10.47 -29.96
#